data_AF-A0A0G4LSA1-F1
#
_entry.id   AF-A0A0G4LSA1-F1
#
_cell.length_a   1.000
_cell.length_b   1.000
_cell.length_c   1.000
_cell.angle_alpha   90.00
_cell.angle_beta   90.00
_cell.angle_gamma   90.00
#
_symmetry.space_group_name_H-M   'P 1'
#
loop_
_entity.id
_entity.type
_entity.pdbx_description
1 polymer ?
#
loop_
_entity_poly.entity_id
_entity_poly.type
_entity_poly.pdbx_seq_one_letter_code
_entity_poly.pdbx_strand_id
1 'polypeptide(L)'
;MNTAFLDAQNLAWKIHLVEAGFAHRNLLATYETERKHVAEALLDFDNKYAKLFSQRPDAATEAQAASRNGQADAGDNDFIRAFKESCEFTSGYGVAYKSNALNWSPEHPAQS
;
A
#
# COMPACT_ATOMS: atom_id res chain seq x y z
N MET A 1 6.00 -9.71 -4.33
CA MET A 1 5.31 -10.86 -4.98
C MET A 1 3.80 -10.67 -4.97
N ASN A 2 3.14 -10.48 -3.82
CA ASN A 2 1.68 -10.34 -3.72
C ASN A 2 1.10 -9.23 -4.63
N THR A 3 1.72 -8.05 -4.66
CA THR A 3 1.28 -6.91 -5.49
C THR A 3 1.22 -7.25 -6.98
N ALA A 4 2.20 -8.01 -7.49
CA ALA A 4 2.25 -8.39 -8.90
C ALA A 4 1.09 -9.34 -9.28
N PHE A 5 0.71 -10.26 -8.39
CA PHE A 5 -0.47 -11.11 -8.60
C PHE A 5 -1.76 -10.27 -8.62
N LEU A 6 -1.86 -9.27 -7.75
CA LEU A 6 -3.02 -8.36 -7.73
C LEU A 6 -3.08 -7.46 -8.97
N ASP A 7 -1.93 -7.06 -9.53
CA ASP A 7 -1.87 -6.33 -10.80
C ASP A 7 -2.37 -7.18 -11.96
N ALA A 8 -1.89 -8.43 -12.05
CA ALA A 8 -2.34 -9.39 -13.05
C ALA A 8 -3.85 -9.67 -12.92
N GLN A 9 -4.34 -9.91 -11.69
CA GLN A 9 -5.76 -10.14 -11.43
C GLN A 9 -6.60 -8.92 -11.83
N ASN A 10 -6.17 -7.69 -11.52
CA ASN A 10 -6.87 -6.46 -11.89
C ASN A 10 -6.99 -6.30 -13.42
N LEU A 11 -5.94 -6.63 -14.16
CA LEU A 11 -5.91 -6.48 -15.62
C LEU A 11 -6.64 -7.62 -16.35
N ALA A 12 -6.53 -8.86 -15.86
CA ALA A 12 -7.00 -10.06 -16.55
C ALA A 12 -8.50 -10.02 -16.88
N TRP A 13 -9.34 -9.68 -15.90
CA TRP A 13 -10.79 -9.63 -16.13
C TRP A 13 -11.18 -8.47 -17.07
N LYS A 14 -10.45 -7.35 -17.03
CA LYS A 14 -10.70 -6.20 -17.92
C LYS A 14 -10.39 -6.56 -19.36
N ILE A 15 -9.26 -7.22 -19.61
CA ILE A 15 -8.91 -7.75 -20.94
C ILE A 15 -10.00 -8.72 -21.40
N HIS A 16 -10.39 -9.67 -20.55
CA HIS A 16 -11.43 -10.64 -20.91
C HIS A 16 -12.74 -9.96 -21.35
N LEU A 17 -13.24 -8.98 -20.59
CA LEU A 17 -14.49 -8.30 -20.94
C LEU A 17 -14.39 -7.50 -22.24
N VAL A 18 -13.24 -6.87 -22.50
CA VAL A 18 -13.02 -6.11 -23.75
C VAL A 18 -12.93 -7.04 -24.95
N GLU A 19 -12.11 -8.08 -24.87
CA GLU A 19 -11.91 -9.02 -25.98
C GLU A 19 -13.15 -9.89 -26.26
N ALA A 20 -13.97 -10.16 -25.23
CA ALA A 20 -15.24 -10.85 -25.39
C ALA A 20 -16.41 -9.91 -25.84
N GLY A 21 -16.14 -8.60 -26.01
CA GLY A 21 -17.14 -7.64 -26.49
C GLY A 21 -18.17 -7.19 -25.44
N PHE A 22 -17.95 -7.48 -24.16
CA PHE A 22 -18.84 -7.08 -23.06
C PHE A 22 -18.53 -5.69 -22.50
N ALA A 23 -17.39 -5.09 -22.85
CA ALA A 23 -16.99 -3.77 -22.38
C ALA A 23 -16.23 -2.96 -23.44
N HIS A 24 -16.30 -1.63 -23.33
CA HIS A 24 -15.51 -0.72 -24.17
C HIS A 24 -14.02 -0.77 -23.81
N ARG A 25 -13.14 -0.61 -24.82
CA ARG A 25 -11.68 -0.61 -24.64
C ARG A 25 -11.17 0.43 -23.64
N ASN A 26 -11.92 1.52 -23.42
CA ASN A 26 -11.62 2.53 -22.41
C ASN A 26 -11.56 1.96 -20.99
N LEU A 27 -12.19 0.80 -20.73
CA LEU A 27 -12.08 0.07 -19.47
C LEU A 27 -10.61 -0.25 -19.12
N LEU A 28 -9.76 -0.55 -20.10
CA LEU A 28 -8.36 -0.92 -19.85
C LEU A 28 -7.55 0.23 -19.25
N ALA A 29 -7.93 1.49 -19.50
CA ALA A 29 -7.26 2.66 -18.93
C ALA A 29 -7.39 2.71 -17.39
N THR A 30 -8.41 2.07 -16.81
CA THR A 30 -8.56 2.04 -15.36
C THR A 30 -7.52 1.18 -14.67
N TYR A 31 -6.84 0.26 -15.38
CA TYR A 31 -5.73 -0.51 -14.81
C TYR A 31 -4.62 0.40 -14.30
N GLU A 32 -4.17 1.35 -15.11
CA GLU A 32 -3.09 2.25 -14.70
C GLU A 32 -3.54 3.16 -13.56
N THR A 33 -4.72 3.77 -13.66
CA THR A 33 -5.22 4.70 -12.62
C THR A 33 -5.46 4.02 -11.28
N GLU A 34 -5.75 2.73 -11.28
CA GLU A 34 -5.93 1.91 -10.07
C GLU A 34 -4.60 1.39 -9.51
N ARG A 35 -3.75 0.81 -10.36
CA ARG A 35 -2.60 0.00 -9.91
C ARG A 35 -1.30 0.77 -9.79
N LYS A 36 -1.09 1.82 -10.61
CA LYS A 36 0.11 2.66 -10.53
C LYS A 36 0.25 3.31 -9.17
N HIS A 37 -0.84 3.86 -8.63
CA HIS A 37 -0.81 4.52 -7.33
C HIS A 37 -0.50 3.54 -6.19
N VAL A 38 -0.98 2.30 -6.28
CA VAL A 38 -0.67 1.24 -5.32
C VAL A 38 0.81 0.86 -5.38
N ALA A 39 1.38 0.78 -6.59
CA ALA A 39 2.81 0.51 -6.77
C ALA A 39 3.69 1.66 -6.25
N GLU A 40 3.30 2.90 -6.47
CA GLU A 40 3.98 4.08 -5.90
C GLU A 40 3.94 4.05 -4.37
N ALA A 41 2.77 3.77 -3.78
CA ALA A 41 2.62 3.64 -2.34
C ALA A 41 3.48 2.50 -1.75
N LEU A 42 3.59 1.37 -2.46
CA LEU A 42 4.48 0.27 -2.09
C LEU A 42 5.95 0.71 -2.06
N LEU A 43 6.40 1.41 -3.10
CA LEU A 43 7.78 1.87 -3.20
C LEU A 43 8.11 2.88 -2.09
N ASP A 44 7.20 3.80 -1.82
CA ASP A 44 7.35 4.76 -0.72
C ASP A 44 7.40 4.06 0.64
N PHE A 45 6.57 3.05 0.84
CA PHE A 45 6.57 2.22 2.03
C PHE A 45 7.89 1.45 2.18
N ASP A 46 8.32 0.70 1.17
CA ASP A 46 9.55 -0.08 1.17
C ASP A 46 10.77 0.81 1.44
N ASN A 47 10.83 1.99 0.83
CA ASN A 47 11.91 2.97 1.04
C ASN A 47 11.97 3.45 2.50
N LYS A 48 10.83 3.80 3.10
CA LYS A 48 10.76 4.23 4.50
C LYS A 48 11.11 3.09 5.45
N TYR A 49 10.54 1.91 5.22
CA TYR A 49 10.71 0.75 6.06
C TYR A 49 12.16 0.24 6.04
N ALA A 50 12.78 0.15 4.85
CA ALA A 50 14.18 -0.23 4.70
C ALA A 50 15.13 0.73 5.44
N LYS A 51 14.86 2.04 5.41
CA LYS A 51 15.66 3.04 6.14
C LYS A 51 15.55 2.85 7.65
N LEU A 52 14.33 2.67 8.17
CA LEU A 52 14.09 2.45 9.61
C LEU A 52 14.74 1.16 10.11
N PHE A 53 14.66 0.07 9.33
CA PHE A 53 15.25 -1.21 9.70
C PHE A 53 16.78 -1.25 9.56
N SER A 54 17.35 -0.43 8.67
CA SER A 54 18.81 -0.36 8.49
C SER A 54 19.50 0.56 9.52
N GLN A 55 18.74 1.39 10.22
CA GLN A 55 19.27 2.20 11.32
C GLN A 55 19.53 1.29 12.54
N ARG A 56 20.79 0.87 12.68
CA ARG A 56 21.28 0.16 13.87
C ARG A 56 21.14 1.09 15.09
N PRO A 57 20.50 0.68 16.20
CA PRO A 57 20.59 1.44 17.43
C PRO A 57 22.06 1.53 17.85
N ASP A 58 22.54 2.72 18.24
CA ASP A 58 23.92 2.86 18.71
C ASP A 58 24.20 1.85 19.84
N ALA A 59 25.34 1.15 19.78
CA ALA A 59 25.68 0.12 20.76
C ALA A 59 25.71 0.64 22.22
N ALA A 60 25.92 1.95 22.39
CA ALA A 60 25.83 2.63 23.68
C ALA A 60 24.38 2.71 24.20
N THR A 61 23.41 2.87 23.30
CA THR A 61 21.97 2.92 23.60
C THR A 61 21.43 1.51 23.90
N GLU A 62 21.94 0.47 23.25
CA GLU A 62 21.62 -0.94 23.56
C GLU A 62 22.09 -1.33 24.98
N ALA A 63 23.31 -0.94 25.37
CA ALA A 63 23.84 -1.20 26.72
C ALA A 63 23.06 -0.43 27.82
N GLN A 64 22.58 0.78 27.52
CA GLN A 64 21.78 1.59 28.43
C GLN A 64 20.31 1.13 28.50
N ALA A 65 19.75 0.58 27.41
CA ALA A 65 18.41 0.01 27.39
C ALA A 65 18.33 -1.33 28.15
N ALA A 66 19.38 -2.17 28.05
CA ALA A 66 19.46 -3.43 28.78
C ALA A 66 19.61 -3.28 30.31
N SER A 67 20.00 -2.08 30.78
CA SER A 67 20.23 -1.79 32.20
C SER A 67 19.10 -0.99 32.88
N ARG A 68 18.10 -0.49 32.14
CA ARG A 68 16.93 0.19 32.72
C ARG A 68 15.76 -0.79 32.89
N ASN A 69 15.54 -1.23 34.13
CA ASN A 69 14.31 -1.92 34.52
C ASN A 69 13.09 -1.01 34.27
N GLY A 70 12.34 -1.28 33.20
CA GLY A 70 10.90 -1.00 33.14
C GLY A 70 10.43 0.45 32.94
N GLN A 71 11.30 1.38 32.56
CA GLN A 71 10.85 2.70 32.06
C GLN A 71 11.49 2.95 30.71
N ALA A 72 10.92 2.30 29.69
CA ALA A 72 11.02 2.79 28.32
C ALA A 72 10.27 4.11 28.28
N ASP A 73 11.00 5.20 28.48
CA ASP A 73 10.57 6.52 28.08
C ASP A 73 10.07 6.41 26.64
N ALA A 74 8.92 7.02 26.36
CA ALA A 74 8.19 6.93 25.10
C ALA A 74 8.96 7.64 23.95
N GLY A 75 10.19 7.19 23.71
CA GLY A 75 11.07 7.59 22.64
C GLY A 75 10.49 7.14 21.32
N ASP A 76 9.79 8.08 20.71
CA ASP A 76 9.31 8.16 19.34
C ASP A 76 8.53 6.96 18.78
N ASN A 77 7.23 7.12 18.98
CA ASN A 77 6.04 6.63 18.26
C ASN A 77 6.19 6.28 16.75
N ASP A 78 7.29 6.64 16.09
CA ASP A 78 7.49 6.47 14.65
C ASP A 78 7.72 5.03 14.24
N PHE A 79 8.43 4.23 15.04
CA PHE A 79 8.59 2.81 14.75
C PHE A 79 7.27 2.04 14.90
N ILE A 80 6.54 2.28 15.99
CA ILE A 80 5.22 1.67 16.23
C ILE A 80 4.21 2.11 15.17
N ARG A 81 4.22 3.39 14.78
CA ARG A 81 3.37 3.93 13.72
C ARG A 81 3.71 3.33 12.36
N ALA A 82 4.99 3.31 11.99
CA ALA A 82 5.45 2.69 10.76
C ALA A 82 5.09 1.19 10.74
N PHE A 83 5.22 0.49 11.85
CA PHE A 83 4.81 -0.92 11.98
C PHE A 83 3.29 -1.10 11.81
N LYS A 84 2.45 -0.23 12.40
CA LYS A 84 0.99 -0.28 12.21
C LYS A 84 0.58 0.01 10.77
N GLU A 85 1.16 1.03 10.15
CA GLU A 85 0.98 1.33 8.72
C GLU A 85 1.45 0.15 7.84
N SER A 86 2.52 -0.53 8.26
CA SER A 86 3.01 -1.75 7.61
C SER A 86 1.97 -2.86 7.63
N CYS A 87 1.26 -3.07 8.75
CA CYS A 87 0.27 -4.14 8.85
C CYS A 87 -0.88 -3.96 7.85
N GLU A 88 -1.38 -2.74 7.69
CA GLU A 88 -2.46 -2.46 6.74
C GLU A 88 -2.02 -2.74 5.30
N PHE A 89 -0.82 -2.26 4.94
CA PHE A 89 -0.27 -2.47 3.60
C PHE A 89 0.09 -3.94 3.32
N THR A 90 0.81 -4.59 4.23
CA THR A 90 1.29 -5.97 4.07
C THR A 90 0.18 -7.02 4.13
N SER A 91 -0.94 -6.71 4.78
CA SER A 91 -2.13 -7.56 4.78
C SER A 91 -2.81 -7.66 3.41
N GLY A 92 -2.57 -6.69 2.51
CA GLY A 92 -3.22 -6.60 1.22
C GLY A 92 -4.62 -5.96 1.22
N TYR A 93 -5.14 -5.56 2.39
CA TYR A 93 -6.45 -4.93 2.52
C TYR A 93 -6.43 -3.39 2.50
N GLY A 94 -5.25 -2.76 2.58
CA GLY A 94 -5.10 -1.31 2.59
C GLY A 94 -5.29 -0.59 1.25
N VAL A 95 -5.79 -1.26 0.21
CA VAL A 95 -5.95 -0.67 -1.13
C VAL A 95 -7.34 -0.06 -1.29
N ALA A 96 -7.40 1.25 -1.49
CA ALA A 96 -8.59 1.97 -1.91
C ALA A 96 -8.31 2.69 -3.24
N TYR A 97 -9.07 2.35 -4.28
CA TYR A 97 -8.92 3.01 -5.58
C TYR A 97 -9.56 4.39 -5.59
N LYS A 98 -8.91 5.31 -6.31
CA LYS A 98 -9.46 6.64 -6.57
C LYS A 98 -10.63 6.56 -7.53
N SER A 99 -11.42 7.62 -7.57
CA SER A 99 -12.55 7.78 -8.50
C SER A 99 -12.11 7.51 -9.94
N ASN A 100 -12.90 6.69 -10.64
CA ASN A 100 -12.77 6.42 -12.07
C ASN A 100 -14.10 5.86 -12.60
N ALA A 101 -14.11 5.34 -13.83
CA ALA A 101 -15.33 4.80 -14.46
C ALA A 101 -15.96 3.58 -13.76
N LEU A 102 -15.25 2.93 -12.83
CA LEU A 102 -15.71 1.76 -12.06
C LEU A 102 -15.89 2.08 -10.58
N ASN A 103 -15.08 2.99 -10.04
CA ASN A 103 -15.05 3.36 -8.64
C ASN A 103 -15.89 4.62 -8.45
N TRP A 104 -17.04 4.44 -7.78
CA TRP A 104 -18.01 5.50 -7.56
C TRP A 104 -17.43 6.69 -6.76
N SER A 105 -17.84 7.89 -7.14
CA SER A 105 -17.68 9.13 -6.38
C SER A 105 -18.89 10.04 -6.61
N PRO A 106 -19.07 11.13 -5.86
CA PRO A 106 -20.19 12.07 -6.07
C PRO A 106 -20.28 12.64 -7.50
N GLU A 107 -19.15 12.70 -8.22
CA GLU A 107 -19.05 13.16 -9.60
C GLU A 107 -19.26 12.03 -10.63
N HIS A 108 -19.53 10.81 -10.19
CA HIS A 108 -19.68 9.65 -11.06
C HIS A 108 -20.96 9.76 -11.90
N PRO A 109 -20.92 9.41 -13.21
CA PRO A 109 -22.07 9.58 -14.11
C PRO A 109 -23.28 8.72 -13.74
N ALA A 110 -23.07 7.59 -13.04
CA ALA A 110 -24.14 6.80 -12.47
C ALA A 110 -24.55 7.35 -11.09
N GLN A 111 -25.80 7.80 -10.97
CA GLN A 111 -26.42 8.28 -9.73
C GLN A 111 -27.52 7.29 -9.29
N SER A 112 -27.67 7.09 -7.98
CA SER A 112 -28.70 6.22 -7.36
C SER A 112 -30.00 6.95 -7.10
#